data_AF-H3NKG7-F1
#
_entry.id   AF-H3NKG7-F1
#
_cell.length_a   1.000
_cell.length_b   1.000
_cell.length_c   1.000
_cell.angle_alpha   90.00
_cell.angle_beta   90.00
_cell.angle_gamma   90.00
#
_symmetry.space_group_name_H-M   'P 1'
#
loop_
_entity.id
_entity.type
_entity.pdbx_description
1 polymer ?
#
loop_
_entity_poly.entity_id
_entity_poly.type
_entity_poly.pdbx_seq_one_letter_code
_entity_poly.pdbx_strand_id
1 'polypeptide(L)'
;MNFVLLAGVALVVIALFSRYSWVFLLLASLAFAFYFGIDQDNLMTLLLFLIGMGLILVEFYVPDFGLAGLLGAGASLLALWFKIGEVRPVMLLVLASLVLIVVLAGLLLKLGFSLAISPNFVLNKAIDEKASSDGREDLQDLVGHRGQVLADLRPVGKIRVNDRTYDAYSQDQMLVTGSEILVTEVVRNKIYVRSVEDE
;
A
#
# COMPACT_ATOMS: atom_id res chain seq x y z
N MET A 1 13.42 -27.65 18.94
CA MET A 1 13.26 -26.25 19.36
C MET A 1 13.13 -25.28 18.18
N ASN A 2 14.00 -25.38 17.15
CA ASN A 2 14.01 -24.48 15.97
C ASN A 2 12.68 -24.39 15.19
N PHE A 3 11.87 -25.45 15.20
CA PHE A 3 10.52 -25.45 14.62
C PHE A 3 9.60 -24.37 15.20
N VAL A 4 9.78 -23.99 16.47
CA VAL A 4 8.95 -22.96 17.10
C VAL A 4 9.26 -21.57 16.52
N LEU A 5 10.53 -21.27 16.26
CA LEU A 5 10.92 -20.01 15.59
C LEU A 5 10.34 -19.96 14.17
N LEU A 6 10.45 -21.05 13.41
CA LEU A 6 9.87 -21.11 12.06
C LEU A 6 8.35 -20.98 12.08
N ALA A 7 7.66 -21.56 13.06
CA ALA A 7 6.22 -21.37 13.26
C ALA A 7 5.89 -19.90 13.56
N GLY A 8 6.68 -19.23 14.42
CA GLY A 8 6.56 -17.79 14.66
C GLY A 8 6.71 -16.96 13.39
N VAL A 9 7.70 -17.27 12.55
CA VAL A 9 7.89 -16.62 11.24
C VAL A 9 6.70 -16.87 10.32
N ALA A 10 6.19 -18.10 10.23
CA ALA A 10 5.00 -18.42 9.44
C ALA A 10 3.77 -17.62 9.88
N LEU A 11 3.58 -17.45 11.20
CA LEU A 11 2.50 -16.64 11.76
C LEU A 11 2.64 -15.17 11.39
N VAL A 12 3.86 -14.62 11.39
CA VAL A 12 4.11 -13.26 10.91
C VAL A 12 3.73 -13.12 9.44
N VAL A 13 4.10 -14.08 8.58
CA VAL A 13 3.69 -14.06 7.16
C VAL A 13 2.18 -14.10 7.04
N ILE A 14 1.50 -15.00 7.74
CA ILE A 14 0.03 -15.09 7.73
C ILE A 14 -0.61 -13.78 8.21
N ALA A 15 0.00 -13.11 9.20
CA ALA A 15 -0.47 -11.83 9.71
C ALA A 15 -0.54 -10.75 8.61
N LEU A 16 0.41 -10.75 7.66
CA LEU A 16 0.43 -9.77 6.56
C LEU A 16 -0.72 -9.95 5.55
N PHE A 17 -1.33 -11.14 5.49
CA PHE A 17 -2.42 -11.46 4.56
C PHE A 17 -3.79 -11.54 5.22
N SER A 18 -3.86 -11.48 6.55
CA SER A 18 -5.10 -11.67 7.31
C SER A 18 -5.67 -10.35 7.81
N ARG A 19 -7.00 -10.19 7.73
CA ARG A 19 -7.73 -9.02 8.30
C ARG A 19 -7.50 -8.86 9.80
N TYR A 20 -7.22 -9.95 10.52
CA TYR A 20 -6.97 -9.97 11.95
C TYR A 20 -5.46 -10.07 12.27
N SER A 21 -4.63 -9.28 11.58
CA SER A 21 -3.15 -9.32 11.69
C SER A 21 -2.64 -9.33 13.13
N TRP A 22 -3.25 -8.53 14.01
CA TRP A 22 -2.84 -8.41 15.41
C TRP A 22 -2.91 -9.73 16.19
N VAL A 23 -3.87 -10.62 15.91
CA VAL A 23 -4.00 -11.92 16.59
C VAL A 23 -2.82 -12.83 16.22
N PHE A 24 -2.46 -12.87 14.93
CA PHE A 24 -1.33 -13.66 14.44
C PHE A 24 0.00 -13.11 14.94
N LEU A 25 0.13 -11.79 15.07
CA LEU A 25 1.30 -11.16 15.67
C LEU A 25 1.44 -11.50 17.15
N LEU A 26 0.35 -11.50 17.93
CA LEU A 26 0.39 -11.93 19.34
C LEU A 26 0.82 -13.39 19.47
N LEU A 27 0.29 -14.28 18.61
CA LEU A 27 0.67 -15.69 18.61
C LEU A 27 2.14 -15.88 18.19
N ALA A 28 2.62 -15.09 17.22
CA ALA A 28 4.02 -15.08 16.82
C ALA A 28 4.93 -14.62 17.96
N SER A 29 4.57 -13.53 18.66
CA SER A 29 5.29 -13.06 19.84
C SER A 29 5.37 -14.11 20.93
N LEU A 30 4.29 -14.86 21.17
CA LEU A 30 4.29 -15.97 22.12
C LEU A 30 5.21 -17.11 21.67
N ALA A 31 5.21 -17.46 20.39
CA ALA A 31 6.12 -18.46 19.83
C ALA A 31 7.59 -18.03 19.97
N PHE A 32 7.91 -16.75 19.72
CA PHE A 32 9.26 -16.22 19.90
C PHE A 32 9.66 -16.19 21.38
N ALA A 33 8.77 -15.79 22.28
CA ALA A 33 9.02 -15.84 23.71
C ALA A 33 9.31 -17.28 24.19
N PHE A 34 8.59 -18.27 23.66
CA PHE A 34 8.87 -19.68 23.94
C PHE A 34 10.22 -20.15 23.37
N TYR A 35 10.60 -19.70 22.17
CA TYR A 35 11.88 -20.07 21.55
C TYR A 35 13.09 -19.47 22.29
N PHE A 36 13.03 -18.19 22.64
CA PHE A 36 14.12 -17.52 23.35
C PHE A 36 14.15 -17.87 24.83
N GLY A 37 13.01 -18.22 25.44
CA GLY A 37 12.89 -18.38 26.89
C GLY A 37 12.67 -17.04 27.58
N ILE A 38 11.95 -17.08 28.71
CA ILE A 38 11.67 -15.91 29.56
C ILE A 38 12.45 -16.08 30.87
N ASP A 39 13.77 -15.98 30.76
CA ASP A 39 14.73 -15.98 31.86
C ASP A 39 15.60 -14.73 31.78
N GLN A 40 16.25 -14.35 32.89
CA GLN A 40 16.98 -13.07 32.97
C GLN A 40 18.08 -12.97 31.91
N ASP A 41 18.71 -14.09 31.55
CA ASP A 41 19.81 -14.12 30.59
C ASP A 41 19.33 -13.96 29.14
N ASN A 42 18.12 -14.42 28.79
CA ASN A 42 17.59 -14.32 27.43
C ASN A 42 16.60 -13.15 27.24
N LEU A 43 16.16 -12.48 28.30
CA LEU A 43 15.18 -11.38 28.21
C LEU A 43 15.65 -10.27 27.28
N MET A 44 16.92 -9.83 27.41
CA MET A 44 17.48 -8.80 26.55
C MET A 44 17.56 -9.25 25.08
N THR A 45 17.94 -10.51 24.85
CA THR A 45 18.02 -11.09 23.51
C THR A 45 16.63 -11.22 22.88
N LEU A 46 15.60 -11.61 23.64
CA LEU A 46 14.21 -11.65 23.20
C LEU A 46 13.70 -10.26 22.83
N LEU A 47 13.93 -9.26 23.69
CA LEU A 47 13.51 -7.88 23.42
C LEU A 47 14.19 -7.33 22.17
N LEU A 48 15.50 -7.56 22.01
CA LEU A 48 16.24 -7.17 20.80
C LEU A 48 15.64 -7.81 19.54
N PHE A 49 15.28 -9.10 19.61
CA PHE A 49 14.63 -9.80 18.51
C PHE A 49 13.23 -9.23 18.20
N LEU A 50 12.41 -8.97 19.21
CA LEU A 50 11.06 -8.43 19.03
C LEU A 50 11.08 -7.00 18.48
N ILE A 51 12.02 -6.16 18.94
CA ILE A 51 12.24 -4.82 18.39
C ILE A 51 12.70 -4.93 16.93
N GLY A 52 13.63 -5.84 16.63
CA GLY A 52 14.10 -6.09 15.27
C GLY A 52 12.96 -6.50 14.33
N MET A 53 12.14 -7.46 14.75
CA MET A 53 10.94 -7.88 14.01
C MET A 53 9.92 -6.75 13.87
N GLY A 54 9.73 -5.94 14.92
CA GLY A 54 8.87 -4.76 14.89
C GLY A 54 9.31 -3.74 13.86
N LEU A 55 10.61 -3.43 13.78
CA LEU A 55 11.18 -2.51 12.79
C LEU A 55 10.99 -3.04 11.36
N ILE A 56 11.20 -4.35 11.13
CA ILE A 56 10.92 -4.98 9.83
C ILE A 56 9.44 -4.83 9.49
N LEU A 57 8.55 -5.12 10.43
CA LEU A 57 7.11 -4.99 10.22
C LEU A 57 6.70 -3.55 9.90
N VAL A 58 7.23 -2.56 10.61
CA VAL A 58 6.96 -1.15 10.34
C VAL A 58 7.34 -0.76 8.91
N GLU A 59 8.51 -1.19 8.42
CA GLU A 59 8.95 -0.94 7.04
C GLU A 59 7.96 -1.51 6.00
N PHE A 60 7.31 -2.65 6.29
CA PHE A 60 6.28 -3.20 5.40
C PHE A 60 5.01 -2.32 5.30
N TYR A 61 4.66 -1.56 6.35
CA TYR A 61 3.51 -0.65 6.34
C TYR A 61 3.88 0.76 5.87
N VAL A 62 5.08 1.23 6.20
CA VAL A 62 5.62 2.54 5.84
C VAL A 62 7.00 2.32 5.23
N PRO A 63 7.07 2.04 3.91
CA PRO A 63 8.34 1.83 3.23
C PRO A 63 9.11 3.17 3.15
N ASP A 64 10.03 3.38 4.09
CA ASP A 64 10.86 4.58 4.23
C ASP A 64 12.32 4.19 4.00
N PHE A 65 12.81 4.36 2.76
CA PHE A 65 14.20 4.12 2.33
C PHE A 65 14.79 2.71 2.59
N GLY A 66 14.16 1.84 3.37
CA GLY A 66 14.68 0.54 3.79
C GLY A 66 15.57 0.57 5.04
N LEU A 67 15.76 1.72 5.70
CA LEU A 67 16.67 1.81 6.86
C LEU A 67 16.14 1.07 8.08
N ALA A 68 14.84 1.22 8.38
CA ALA A 68 14.23 0.55 9.52
C ALA A 68 14.24 -0.97 9.30
N GLY A 69 13.92 -1.42 8.09
CA GLY A 69 14.03 -2.82 7.69
C GLY A 69 15.44 -3.38 7.84
N LEU A 70 16.47 -2.65 7.40
CA LEU A 70 17.87 -3.08 7.49
C LEU A 70 18.35 -3.18 8.95
N LEU A 71 18.06 -2.16 9.77
CA LEU A 71 18.39 -2.17 11.19
C LEU A 71 17.64 -3.28 11.92
N GLY A 72 16.36 -3.49 11.60
CA GLY A 72 15.56 -4.57 12.15
C GLY A 72 16.09 -5.95 11.80
N ALA A 73 16.52 -6.16 10.56
CA ALA A 73 17.17 -7.39 10.12
C ALA A 73 18.49 -7.64 10.85
N GLY A 74 19.32 -6.60 11.00
CA GLY A 74 20.57 -6.67 11.76
C GLY A 74 20.35 -7.03 13.23
N ALA A 75 19.40 -6.36 13.89
CA ALA A 75 19.03 -6.64 15.28
C ALA A 75 18.51 -8.08 15.46
N SER A 76 17.66 -8.56 14.55
CA SER A 76 17.13 -9.93 14.58
C SER A 76 18.24 -10.97 14.39
N LEU A 77 19.19 -10.72 13.49
CA LEU A 77 20.34 -11.59 13.26
C LEU A 77 21.27 -11.65 14.47
N LEU A 78 21.56 -10.49 15.08
CA LEU A 78 22.38 -10.41 16.29
C LEU A 78 21.73 -11.13 17.47
N ALA A 79 20.43 -10.95 17.67
CA ALA A 79 19.70 -11.66 18.71
C ALA A 79 19.74 -13.18 18.51
N LEU A 80 19.60 -13.64 17.27
CA LEU A 80 19.69 -15.07 16.96
C LEU A 80 21.10 -15.61 17.20
N TRP A 81 22.14 -14.84 16.86
CA TRP A 81 23.52 -15.20 17.14
C TRP A 81 23.82 -15.25 18.64
N PHE A 82 23.32 -14.30 19.44
CA PHE A 82 23.44 -14.36 20.90
C PHE A 82 22.74 -15.56 21.52
N LYS A 83 21.61 -16.02 20.95
CA LYS A 83 20.90 -17.20 21.45
C LYS A 83 21.61 -18.51 21.11
N ILE A 84 22.15 -18.61 19.89
CA ILE A 84 22.69 -19.87 19.36
C ILE A 84 24.20 -20.01 19.57
N GLY A 85 24.94 -18.89 19.58
CA GLY A 85 26.40 -18.84 19.76
C GLY A 85 27.23 -19.27 18.53
N GLU A 86 26.62 -19.94 17.55
CA GLU A 86 27.32 -20.49 16.38
C GLU A 86 26.80 -19.93 15.05
N VAL A 87 27.72 -19.54 14.16
CA VAL A 87 27.38 -18.90 12.87
C VAL A 87 26.67 -19.84 11.91
N ARG A 88 27.10 -21.10 11.80
CA ARG A 88 26.52 -22.09 10.87
C ARG A 88 25.03 -22.34 11.13
N PRO A 89 24.60 -22.73 12.34
CA PRO A 89 23.18 -22.96 12.63
C PRO A 89 22.34 -21.69 12.50
N VAL A 90 22.86 -20.51 12.87
CA VAL A 90 22.18 -19.22 12.64
C VAL A 90 21.90 -19.02 11.15
N MET A 91 22.92 -19.19 10.30
CA MET A 91 22.79 -19.01 8.85
C MET A 91 21.78 -19.99 8.23
N LEU A 92 21.82 -21.26 8.65
CA LEU A 92 20.84 -22.26 8.20
C LEU A 92 19.41 -21.91 8.62
N LEU A 93 19.22 -21.39 9.83
CA LEU A 93 17.91 -21.00 10.35
C LEU A 93 17.36 -19.77 9.62
N VAL A 94 18.20 -18.78 9.34
CA VAL A 94 17.84 -17.60 8.54
C VAL A 94 17.47 -18.02 7.12
N LEU A 95 18.26 -18.88 6.48
CA LEU A 95 17.94 -19.40 5.16
C LEU A 95 16.61 -20.17 5.14
N ALA A 96 16.38 -21.04 6.12
CA ALA A 96 15.12 -21.77 6.26
C ALA A 96 13.92 -20.82 6.44
N SER A 97 14.11 -19.74 7.23
CA SER A 97 13.09 -18.72 7.45
C SER A 97 12.77 -17.95 6.15
N LEU A 98 13.79 -17.56 5.38
CA LEU A 98 13.61 -16.88 4.10
C LEU A 98 12.89 -17.76 3.08
N VAL A 99 13.28 -19.03 2.95
CA VAL A 99 12.60 -19.99 2.08
C VAL A 99 11.14 -20.15 2.50
N LEU A 100 10.87 -20.30 3.80
CA LEU A 100 9.52 -20.40 4.34
C LEU A 100 8.67 -19.16 4.01
N ILE A 101 9.23 -17.95 4.19
CA ILE A 101 8.55 -16.70 3.86
C ILE A 101 8.15 -16.66 2.40
N VAL A 102 9.08 -16.94 1.48
CA VAL A 102 8.83 -16.91 0.03
C VAL A 102 7.80 -17.95 -0.38
N VAL A 103 7.93 -19.19 0.09
CA VAL A 103 7.01 -20.28 -0.24
C VAL A 103 5.60 -19.99 0.29
N LEU A 104 5.50 -19.57 1.55
CA LEU A 104 4.21 -19.33 2.19
C LEU A 104 3.51 -18.09 1.62
N ALA A 105 4.24 -16.99 1.42
CA ALA A 105 3.69 -15.79 0.79
C ALA A 105 3.25 -16.08 -0.66
N GLY A 106 4.07 -16.79 -1.44
CA GLY A 106 3.73 -17.19 -2.80
C GLY A 106 2.49 -18.10 -2.87
N LEU A 107 2.35 -19.03 -1.91
CA LEU A 107 1.16 -19.88 -1.80
C LEU A 107 -0.09 -19.06 -1.46
N LEU A 108 -0.01 -18.16 -0.49
CA LEU A 108 -1.13 -17.29 -0.09
C LEU A 108 -1.57 -16.39 -1.24
N LEU A 109 -0.63 -15.79 -1.97
CA LEU A 109 -0.93 -15.02 -3.18
C LEU A 109 -1.61 -15.87 -4.26
N LYS A 110 -1.13 -17.10 -4.49
CA LYS A 110 -1.75 -18.03 -5.45
C LYS A 110 -3.16 -18.46 -5.06
N LEU A 111 -3.45 -18.52 -3.76
CA LEU A 111 -4.77 -18.82 -3.22
C LEU A 111 -5.74 -17.62 -3.25
N GLY A 112 -5.28 -16.45 -3.74
CA GLY A 112 -6.11 -15.26 -3.88
C GLY A 112 -6.19 -14.38 -2.63
N PHE A 113 -5.33 -14.61 -1.62
CA PHE A 113 -5.22 -13.68 -0.50
C PHE A 113 -4.46 -12.42 -0.95
N SER A 114 -5.05 -11.25 -0.69
CA SER A 114 -4.39 -9.97 -0.84
C SER A 114 -3.62 -9.60 0.43
N LEU A 115 -2.55 -8.82 0.30
CA LEU A 115 -1.90 -8.20 1.46
C LEU A 115 -2.93 -7.33 2.18
N ALA A 116 -3.05 -7.50 3.50
CA ALA A 116 -3.88 -6.68 4.38
C ALA A 116 -3.18 -5.36 4.76
N ILE A 117 -2.08 -5.03 4.09
CA ILE A 117 -1.37 -3.76 4.22
C ILE A 117 -2.23 -2.72 3.53
N SER A 118 -2.88 -1.87 4.33
CA SER A 118 -3.78 -0.82 3.85
C SER A 118 -3.11 -0.02 2.73
N PRO A 119 -3.67 0.02 1.50
CA PRO A 119 -3.12 0.80 0.39
C PRO A 119 -3.20 2.32 0.64
N ASN A 120 -3.84 2.75 1.74
CA ASN A 120 -4.04 4.16 2.07
C ASN A 120 -2.75 4.92 2.43
N PHE A 121 -1.58 4.29 2.48
CA PHE A 121 -0.31 5.00 2.69
C PHE A 121 0.60 5.05 1.47
N VAL A 122 0.25 4.36 0.37
CA VAL A 122 1.00 4.42 -0.89
C VAL A 122 0.27 5.30 -1.94
N LEU A 123 -0.91 5.84 -1.61
CA LEU A 123 -1.70 6.65 -2.56
C LEU A 123 -1.44 8.17 -2.51
N ASN A 124 -0.57 8.70 -1.64
CA ASN A 124 -0.44 10.16 -1.46
C ASN A 124 0.93 10.78 -1.80
N LYS A 125 1.86 10.07 -2.47
CA LYS A 125 3.18 10.67 -2.82
C LYS A 125 3.52 10.78 -4.31
N ALA A 126 2.56 10.53 -5.21
CA ALA A 126 2.80 10.72 -6.65
C ALA A 126 1.75 11.58 -7.37
N ILE A 127 0.74 12.10 -6.68
CA ILE A 127 -0.21 13.07 -7.25
C ILE A 127 -0.45 14.18 -6.23
N ASP A 128 0.62 14.87 -5.84
CA ASP A 128 0.55 16.11 -5.04
C ASP A 128 1.24 17.28 -5.74
N GLU A 129 1.40 17.18 -7.07
CA GLU A 129 1.62 18.35 -7.91
C GLU A 129 0.57 18.38 -9.01
N LYS A 130 -0.46 19.21 -8.78
CA LYS A 130 -1.46 19.69 -9.75
C LYS A 130 -2.67 18.77 -9.99
N ALA A 131 -3.61 18.76 -9.06
CA ALA A 131 -5.00 19.15 -9.36
C ALA A 131 -5.84 19.14 -8.09
N SER A 132 -6.17 20.34 -7.63
CA SER A 132 -7.30 20.68 -6.79
C SER A 132 -8.51 19.76 -6.99
N SER A 133 -8.78 18.90 -6.01
CA SER A 133 -10.09 18.31 -5.79
C SER A 133 -10.50 18.57 -4.35
N ASP A 134 -11.00 19.78 -4.12
CA ASP A 134 -11.88 20.01 -2.99
C ASP A 134 -13.09 20.79 -3.52
N GLY A 135 -14.18 20.06 -3.69
CA GLY A 135 -15.36 20.49 -4.42
C GLY A 135 -16.20 19.29 -4.83
N ARG A 136 -16.69 18.53 -3.84
CA ARG A 136 -17.81 17.58 -4.02
C ARG A 136 -19.10 18.37 -4.29
N GLU A 137 -19.14 19.05 -5.43
CA GLU A 137 -20.41 19.42 -6.06
C GLU A 137 -20.89 18.20 -6.84
N ASP A 138 -22.17 17.89 -6.73
CA ASP A 138 -22.79 16.78 -7.45
C ASP A 138 -22.59 17.06 -8.94
N LEU A 139 -21.68 16.34 -9.60
CA LEU A 139 -21.35 16.61 -11.01
C LEU A 139 -22.59 16.50 -11.90
N GLN A 140 -23.64 15.81 -11.43
CA GLN A 140 -24.95 15.78 -12.08
C GLN A 140 -25.58 17.17 -12.24
N ASP A 141 -25.31 18.11 -11.34
CA ASP A 141 -25.81 19.48 -11.42
C ASP A 141 -25.19 20.26 -12.58
N LEU A 142 -24.05 19.81 -13.13
CA LEU A 142 -23.40 20.42 -14.28
C LEU A 142 -24.14 20.10 -15.59
N VAL A 143 -25.03 19.10 -15.63
CA VAL A 143 -25.79 18.76 -16.84
C VAL A 143 -26.66 19.95 -17.27
N GLY A 144 -26.56 20.33 -18.54
CA GLY A 144 -27.25 21.51 -19.09
C GLY A 144 -26.54 22.84 -18.88
N HIS A 145 -25.40 22.89 -18.18
CA HIS A 145 -24.60 24.11 -18.08
C HIS A 145 -23.71 24.29 -19.32
N ARG A 146 -23.50 25.57 -19.69
CA ARG A 146 -22.55 25.98 -20.73
C ARG A 146 -21.16 26.21 -20.15
N GLY A 147 -20.15 26.00 -20.97
CA GLY A 147 -18.76 26.22 -20.63
C GLY A 147 -17.88 26.52 -21.84
N GLN A 148 -16.56 26.50 -21.61
CA GLN A 148 -15.58 26.75 -22.65
C GLN A 148 -14.45 25.71 -22.61
N VAL A 149 -13.96 25.30 -23.78
CA VAL A 149 -12.79 24.43 -23.89
C VAL A 149 -11.51 25.20 -23.56
N LEU A 150 -10.69 24.68 -22.62
CA LEU A 150 -9.40 25.29 -22.25
C LEU A 150 -8.20 24.69 -22.98
N ALA A 151 -8.33 23.44 -23.44
CA ALA A 151 -7.33 22.74 -24.23
C ALA A 151 -8.04 21.81 -25.20
N ASP A 152 -7.55 21.65 -26.43
CA ASP A 152 -8.19 20.84 -27.47
C ASP A 152 -8.68 19.47 -26.95
N LEU A 153 -9.99 19.22 -27.08
CA LEU A 153 -10.62 17.96 -26.64
C LEU A 153 -10.54 16.94 -27.78
N ARG A 154 -9.70 15.90 -27.62
CA ARG A 154 -9.54 14.79 -28.57
C ARG A 154 -9.30 13.43 -27.89
N PRO A 155 -10.33 12.65 -27.58
CA PRO A 155 -11.67 13.08 -27.18
C PRO A 155 -11.70 13.57 -25.73
N VAL A 156 -10.59 13.50 -24.98
CA VAL A 156 -10.49 13.98 -23.59
C VAL A 156 -9.72 15.28 -23.55
N GLY A 157 -10.16 16.21 -22.71
CA GLY A 157 -9.47 17.48 -22.49
C GLY A 157 -10.05 18.24 -21.30
N LYS A 158 -9.60 19.48 -21.12
CA LYS A 158 -10.02 20.34 -20.01
C LYS A 158 -11.03 21.38 -20.47
N ILE A 159 -12.09 21.53 -19.68
CA ILE A 159 -13.15 22.52 -19.90
C ILE A 159 -13.30 23.42 -18.68
N ARG A 160 -13.87 24.61 -18.87
CA ARG A 160 -14.28 25.51 -17.79
C ARG A 160 -15.81 25.63 -17.76
N VAL A 161 -16.42 25.34 -16.63
CA VAL A 161 -17.86 25.49 -16.37
C VAL A 161 -18.03 26.15 -15.01
N ASN A 162 -18.87 27.20 -14.90
CA ASN A 162 -19.06 27.96 -13.65
C ASN A 162 -17.74 28.41 -12.99
N ASP A 163 -16.80 28.91 -13.80
CA ASP A 163 -15.47 29.37 -13.39
C ASP A 163 -14.54 28.29 -12.77
N ARG A 164 -14.94 27.02 -12.84
CA ARG A 164 -14.14 25.86 -12.40
C ARG A 164 -13.69 25.02 -13.57
N THR A 165 -12.54 24.38 -13.43
CA THR A 165 -11.93 23.53 -14.47
C THR A 165 -12.24 22.07 -14.21
N TYR A 166 -12.74 21.38 -15.23
CA TYR A 166 -13.08 19.95 -15.18
C TYR A 166 -12.46 19.18 -16.35
N ASP A 167 -12.25 17.88 -16.17
CA ASP A 167 -11.90 16.97 -17.25
C ASP A 167 -13.19 16.45 -17.91
N ALA A 168 -13.26 16.54 -19.24
CA ALA A 168 -14.44 16.18 -20.00
C ALA A 168 -14.12 15.40 -21.28
N TYR A 169 -15.13 14.68 -21.75
CA TYR A 169 -15.13 13.88 -22.96
C TYR A 169 -15.98 14.55 -24.02
N SER A 170 -15.40 14.83 -25.18
CA SER A 170 -16.14 15.27 -26.36
C SER A 170 -16.94 14.10 -26.92
N GLN A 171 -18.24 14.29 -27.12
CA GLN A 171 -19.06 13.40 -27.94
C GLN A 171 -18.84 13.64 -29.44
N ASP A 172 -18.32 14.83 -29.80
CA ASP A 172 -17.92 15.18 -31.16
C ASP A 172 -16.46 14.76 -31.45
N GLN A 173 -16.06 14.73 -32.73
CA GLN A 173 -14.73 14.23 -33.12
C GLN A 173 -13.57 15.05 -32.52
N MET A 174 -13.73 16.38 -32.44
CA MET A 174 -12.73 17.29 -31.88
C MET A 174 -13.35 18.64 -31.54
N LEU A 175 -13.06 19.17 -30.35
CA LEU A 175 -13.39 20.56 -29.99
C LEU A 175 -12.11 21.37 -29.80
N VAL A 176 -12.06 22.55 -30.40
CA VAL A 176 -10.89 23.43 -30.35
C VAL A 176 -10.89 24.23 -29.06
N THR A 177 -9.71 24.57 -28.57
CA THR A 177 -9.55 25.54 -27.48
C THR A 177 -10.33 26.83 -27.75
N GLY A 178 -11.17 27.24 -26.80
CA GLY A 178 -12.00 28.43 -26.89
C GLY A 178 -13.45 28.19 -27.35
N SER A 179 -13.78 26.99 -27.87
CA SER A 179 -15.15 26.65 -28.28
C SER A 179 -16.13 26.65 -27.10
N GLU A 180 -17.34 27.17 -27.31
CA GLU A 180 -18.46 27.02 -26.38
C GLU A 180 -18.99 25.59 -26.42
N ILE A 181 -19.28 25.06 -25.23
CA ILE A 181 -19.72 23.68 -25.06
C ILE A 181 -20.89 23.60 -24.09
N LEU A 182 -21.71 22.57 -24.25
CA LEU A 182 -22.80 22.22 -23.34
C LEU A 182 -22.52 20.85 -22.73
N VAL A 183 -22.70 20.74 -21.42
CA VAL A 183 -22.65 19.45 -20.72
C VAL A 183 -23.91 18.65 -21.02
N THR A 184 -23.77 17.54 -21.71
CA THR A 184 -24.89 16.69 -22.14
C THR A 184 -25.24 15.64 -21.11
N GLU A 185 -24.23 15.00 -20.52
CA GLU A 185 -24.43 13.92 -19.54
C GLU A 185 -23.23 13.77 -18.62
N VAL A 186 -23.47 13.20 -17.43
CA VAL A 186 -22.42 12.77 -16.52
C VAL A 186 -22.61 11.29 -16.19
N VAL A 187 -21.65 10.45 -16.57
CA VAL A 187 -21.69 9.00 -16.34
C VAL A 187 -20.47 8.58 -15.52
N ARG A 188 -20.70 8.01 -14.33
CA ARG A 188 -19.63 7.50 -13.44
C ARG A 188 -18.49 8.51 -13.25
N ASN A 189 -18.83 9.76 -12.93
CA ASN A 189 -17.86 10.85 -12.70
C ASN A 189 -17.10 11.31 -13.95
N LYS A 190 -17.59 10.98 -15.16
CA LYS A 190 -17.09 11.49 -16.43
C LYS A 190 -18.10 12.45 -17.02
N ILE A 191 -17.66 13.64 -17.36
CA ILE A 191 -18.48 14.69 -17.96
C ILE A 191 -18.38 14.55 -19.48
N TYR A 192 -19.52 14.48 -20.15
CA TYR A 192 -19.61 14.48 -21.61
C TYR A 192 -20.14 15.80 -22.11
N VAL A 193 -19.53 16.32 -23.17
CA VAL A 193 -19.83 17.63 -23.71
C VAL A 193 -19.94 17.61 -25.23
N ARG A 194 -20.72 18.54 -25.76
CA ARG A 194 -20.85 18.78 -27.20
C ARG A 194 -20.63 20.25 -27.53
N SER A 195 -20.29 20.54 -28.78
CA SER A 195 -20.23 21.92 -29.28
C SER A 195 -21.61 22.57 -29.24
N VAL A 196 -21.67 23.84 -28.82
CA VAL A 196 -22.83 24.71 -29.07
C VAL A 196 -22.54 25.45 -30.36
N GLU A 197 -23.08 24.97 -31.48
CA GLU A 197 -23.14 25.78 -32.71
C GLU A 197 -24.29 26.78 -32.55
N ASP A 198 -23.97 28.07 -32.58
CA ASP A 198 -24.95 29.15 -32.72
C ASP A 198 -25.50 29.10 -34.16
N GLU A 199 -26.81 28.92 -34.31
CA GLU A 199 -27.53 29.33 -35.54
C GLU A 199 -27.59 30.86 -35.65
#